data_AF-A0A962VZ37-F1
#
_entry.id   AF-A0A962VZ37-F1
#
_cell.length_a   1.000
_cell.length_b   1.000
_cell.length_c   1.000
_cell.angle_alpha   90.00
_cell.angle_beta   90.00
_cell.angle_gamma   90.00
#
_symmetry.space_group_name_H-M   'P 1'
#
loop_
_entity.id
_entity.type
_entity.pdbx_description
1 polymer ?
#
loop_
_entity_poly.entity_id
_entity_poly.type
_entity_poly.pdbx_seq_one_letter_code
_entity_poly.pdbx_strand_id
1 'polypeptide(L)'
;HPAVAPLVRGGKLREYSAHLIPESGWAMKPKLYTDGMLVAGDAAGFCLAAGLYLEGMNYAMQSGLAAAETAILACQKGNFSARVLAAYQKNLKQRNVSTDFRAYRHAPSFVNGPRLQNLYPEMVAQGMEQIFRVDGAPKRKILPLAYRMIRQSSIRPGQLLRDVYQVARAYLW
;
A
#
# COMPACT_ATOMS: atom_id res chain seq x y z
N HIS A 1 -13.90 -7.16 17.10
CA HIS A 1 -12.93 -8.25 17.29
C HIS A 1 -12.59 -8.42 18.77
N PRO A 2 -12.50 -9.64 19.33
CA PRO A 2 -12.21 -9.87 20.76
C PRO A 2 -10.93 -9.22 21.27
N ALA A 3 -9.90 -9.11 20.42
CA ALA A 3 -8.66 -8.43 20.78
C ALA A 3 -8.77 -6.89 20.89
N VAL A 4 -9.76 -6.29 20.22
CA VAL A 4 -9.93 -4.82 20.19
C VAL A 4 -10.97 -4.35 21.22
N ALA A 5 -12.03 -5.14 21.45
CA ALA A 5 -13.14 -4.75 22.33
C ALA A 5 -12.71 -4.35 23.77
N PRO A 6 -11.74 -5.04 24.43
CA PRO A 6 -11.24 -4.62 25.74
C PRO A 6 -10.54 -3.26 25.72
N LEU A 7 -9.84 -2.92 24.63
CA LEU A 7 -9.05 -1.69 24.51
C LEU A 7 -9.92 -0.43 24.42
N VAL A 8 -11.17 -0.57 23.98
CA VAL A 8 -12.11 0.56 23.79
C VAL A 8 -13.28 0.52 24.77
N ARG A 9 -13.26 -0.39 25.75
CA ARG A 9 -14.36 -0.56 26.71
C ARG A 9 -14.59 0.72 27.51
N GLY A 10 -15.85 1.18 27.57
CA GLY A 10 -16.21 2.44 28.23
C GLY A 10 -15.87 3.69 27.41
N GLY A 11 -15.25 3.54 26.24
CA GLY A 11 -15.04 4.63 25.30
C GLY A 11 -16.36 5.15 24.73
N LYS A 12 -16.42 6.46 24.46
CA LYS A 12 -17.55 7.12 23.81
C LYS A 12 -17.18 7.52 22.40
N LEU A 13 -17.97 7.07 21.42
CA LEU A 13 -17.83 7.51 20.02
C LEU A 13 -18.03 9.03 19.95
N ARG A 14 -17.04 9.73 19.38
CA ARG A 14 -17.07 11.19 19.18
C ARG A 14 -17.43 11.57 17.76
N GLU A 15 -16.91 10.84 16.79
CA GLU A 15 -17.07 11.11 15.38
C GLU A 15 -17.06 9.79 14.61
N TYR A 16 -17.82 9.76 13.50
CA TYR A 16 -17.84 8.68 12.55
C TYR A 16 -17.71 9.28 11.16
N SER A 17 -16.73 8.83 10.39
CA SER A 17 -16.46 9.30 9.04
C SER A 17 -16.08 8.14 8.12
N ALA A 18 -16.22 8.40 6.83
CA ALA A 18 -15.82 7.49 5.76
C ALA A 18 -15.12 8.30 4.66
N HIS A 19 -14.13 7.70 4.01
CA HIS A 19 -13.39 8.33 2.93
C HIS A 19 -12.93 7.29 1.90
N LEU A 20 -12.61 7.75 0.70
CA LEU A 20 -12.04 6.91 -0.35
C LEU A 20 -10.53 7.08 -0.39
N ILE A 21 -9.81 5.98 -0.61
CA ILE A 21 -8.35 5.98 -0.74
C ILE A 21 -8.02 5.40 -2.14
N PRO A 22 -7.25 6.13 -2.98
CA PRO A 22 -6.88 5.62 -4.29
C PRO A 22 -5.75 4.59 -4.20
N GLU A 23 -6.10 3.30 -4.19
CA GLU A 23 -5.12 2.21 -3.96
C GLU A 23 -4.56 1.55 -5.22
N SER A 24 -4.98 1.97 -6.43
CA SER A 24 -4.53 1.32 -7.68
C SER A 24 -3.05 1.58 -8.01
N GLY A 25 -2.38 2.45 -7.26
CA GLY A 25 -0.96 2.74 -7.36
C GLY A 25 -0.53 3.09 -8.79
N TRP A 26 0.57 2.48 -9.25
CA TRP A 26 1.16 2.76 -10.56
C TRP A 26 0.26 2.45 -11.77
N ALA A 27 -0.78 1.61 -11.61
CA ALA A 27 -1.68 1.27 -12.70
C ALA A 27 -2.69 2.41 -12.99
N MET A 28 -2.97 3.28 -12.02
CA MET A 28 -3.96 4.34 -12.17
C MET A 28 -3.51 5.47 -13.10
N LYS A 29 -2.20 5.78 -13.11
CA LYS A 29 -1.54 6.91 -13.77
C LYS A 29 -2.44 7.78 -14.68
N PRO A 30 -3.13 8.76 -14.10
CA PRO A 30 -3.89 9.71 -14.89
C PRO A 30 -2.94 10.65 -15.64
N LYS A 31 -3.48 11.40 -16.60
CA LYS A 31 -2.78 12.54 -17.18
C LYS A 31 -2.66 13.63 -16.11
N LEU A 32 -1.42 13.97 -15.73
CA LEU A 32 -1.13 14.85 -14.59
C LEU A 32 -1.19 16.35 -14.91
N TYR A 33 -1.23 16.71 -16.19
CA TYR A 33 -1.26 18.09 -16.66
C TYR A 33 -1.91 18.20 -18.04
N THR A 34 -2.50 19.35 -18.34
CA THR A 34 -2.97 19.75 -19.67
C THR A 34 -2.89 21.27 -19.78
N ASP A 35 -3.27 21.86 -20.91
CA ASP A 35 -3.30 23.32 -21.04
C ASP A 35 -4.09 23.96 -19.88
N GLY A 36 -3.42 24.82 -19.11
CA GLY A 36 -3.99 25.53 -17.98
C GLY A 36 -4.27 24.72 -16.71
N MET A 37 -3.94 23.43 -16.64
CA MET A 37 -4.31 22.58 -15.49
C MET A 37 -3.20 21.62 -15.06
N LEU A 38 -3.05 21.46 -13.75
CA LEU A 38 -2.20 20.48 -13.07
C LEU A 38 -3.06 19.68 -12.08
N VAL A 39 -2.74 18.40 -11.89
CA VAL A 39 -3.46 17.51 -10.95
C VAL A 39 -2.48 16.96 -9.92
N ALA A 40 -2.82 17.08 -8.64
CA ALA A 40 -1.97 16.69 -7.50
C ALA A 40 -2.77 15.91 -6.44
N GLY A 41 -2.06 15.34 -5.46
CA GLY A 41 -2.65 14.57 -4.35
C GLY A 41 -3.46 13.35 -4.80
N ASP A 42 -4.52 13.04 -4.05
CA ASP A 42 -5.38 11.89 -4.30
C ASP A 42 -6.09 11.95 -5.66
N ALA A 43 -6.37 13.16 -6.17
CA ALA A 43 -6.92 13.35 -7.51
C ALA A 43 -5.96 12.86 -8.62
N ALA A 44 -4.65 12.89 -8.35
CA ALA A 44 -3.62 12.33 -9.22
C ALA A 44 -3.30 10.86 -8.92
N GLY A 45 -3.98 10.25 -7.94
CA GLY A 45 -3.71 8.90 -7.46
C GLY A 45 -2.43 8.79 -6.65
N PHE A 46 -1.95 9.88 -6.05
CA PHE A 46 -0.73 9.88 -5.23
C PHE A 46 -0.99 9.40 -3.79
N CYS A 47 -1.52 8.18 -3.67
CA CYS A 47 -1.54 7.42 -2.43
C CYS A 47 -0.85 6.07 -2.64
N LEU A 48 0.27 5.86 -1.93
CA LEU A 48 1.01 4.62 -1.95
C LEU A 48 0.42 3.67 -0.91
N ALA A 49 -0.51 2.83 -1.35
CA ALA A 49 -1.08 1.73 -0.56
C ALA A 49 -0.34 0.42 -0.86
N ALA A 50 0.90 0.32 -0.40
CA ALA A 50 1.77 -0.83 -0.60
C ALA A 50 1.87 -1.72 0.66
N GLY A 51 0.81 -1.78 1.47
CA GLY A 51 0.72 -2.62 2.67
C GLY A 51 1.63 -2.16 3.81
N LEU A 52 2.94 -2.41 3.69
CA LEU A 52 3.96 -1.94 4.63
C LEU A 52 4.09 -0.42 4.63
N TYR A 53 3.97 0.18 3.45
CA TYR A 53 3.93 1.62 3.27
C TYR A 53 2.50 2.03 2.97
N LEU A 54 1.93 2.84 3.86
CA LEU A 54 0.65 3.50 3.66
C LEU A 54 0.88 5.00 3.75
N GLU A 55 1.19 5.59 2.61
CA GLU A 55 1.69 6.95 2.50
C GLU A 55 0.86 7.73 1.48
N GLY A 56 0.17 8.78 1.93
CA GLY A 56 -0.64 9.65 1.06
C GLY A 56 -0.35 11.12 1.29
N MET A 57 -0.35 11.56 2.55
CA MET A 57 -0.13 12.98 2.91
C MET A 57 1.21 13.51 2.40
N ASN A 58 2.29 12.74 2.56
CA ASN A 58 3.62 13.10 2.07
C ASN A 58 3.63 13.31 0.55
N TYR A 59 3.04 12.39 -0.22
CA TYR A 59 2.97 12.52 -1.68
C TYR A 59 2.00 13.62 -2.13
N ALA A 60 0.91 13.85 -1.40
CA ALA A 60 0.02 14.99 -1.63
C ALA A 60 0.75 16.33 -1.45
N MET A 61 1.54 16.48 -0.37
CA MET A 61 2.36 17.69 -0.16
C MET A 61 3.43 17.86 -1.23
N GLN A 62 4.18 16.79 -1.56
CA GLN A 62 5.25 16.86 -2.56
C GLN A 62 4.71 17.15 -3.96
N SER A 63 3.56 16.55 -4.32
CA SER A 63 2.90 16.80 -5.60
C SER A 63 2.30 18.19 -5.69
N GLY A 64 1.78 18.74 -4.58
CA GLY A 64 1.33 20.13 -4.49
C GLY A 64 2.48 21.12 -4.66
N LEU A 65 3.61 20.90 -3.99
CA LEU A 65 4.81 21.73 -4.12
C LEU A 65 5.34 21.73 -5.55
N ALA A 66 5.47 20.55 -6.17
CA ALA A 66 5.89 20.43 -7.56
C ALA A 66 4.92 21.14 -8.53
N ALA A 67 3.61 21.12 -8.23
CA ALA A 67 2.61 21.82 -9.04
C ALA A 67 2.75 23.34 -8.89
N ALA A 68 2.94 23.84 -7.67
CA ALA A 68 3.16 25.25 -7.39
C ALA A 68 4.40 25.81 -8.12
N GLU A 69 5.54 25.11 -8.05
CA GLU A 69 6.74 25.51 -8.78
C GLU A 69 6.53 25.55 -10.30
N THR A 70 5.77 24.60 -10.82
CA THR A 70 5.44 24.56 -12.25
C THR A 70 4.52 25.72 -12.64
N ALA A 71 3.55 26.05 -11.80
CA ALA A 71 2.66 27.18 -12.00
C ALA A 71 3.43 28.52 -11.96
N ILE A 72 4.35 28.69 -11.00
CA ILE A 72 5.22 29.88 -10.93
C ILE A 72 6.03 30.04 -12.22
N LEU A 73 6.64 28.96 -12.71
CA LEU A 73 7.37 28.96 -13.98
C LEU A 73 6.48 29.36 -15.17
N ALA A 74 5.25 28.85 -15.22
CA ALA A 74 4.29 29.17 -16.27
C ALA A 74 3.87 30.65 -16.23
N CYS A 75 3.62 31.19 -15.04
CA CYS A 75 3.33 32.61 -14.82
C CYS A 75 4.49 33.50 -15.28
N GLN A 76 5.72 33.17 -14.90
CA GLN A 76 6.92 33.92 -15.31
C GLN A 76 7.10 33.95 -16.84
N LYS A 77 6.71 32.87 -17.52
CA LYS A 77 6.76 32.77 -18.99
C LYS A 77 5.53 33.32 -19.70
N GLY A 78 4.47 33.67 -18.97
CA GLY A 78 3.16 34.01 -19.53
C GLY A 78 2.56 32.90 -20.40
N ASN A 79 2.91 31.62 -20.15
CA ASN A 79 2.54 30.51 -21.01
C ASN A 79 2.12 29.28 -20.19
N PHE A 80 0.84 28.95 -20.28
CA PHE A 80 0.19 27.85 -19.54
C PHE A 80 -0.11 26.63 -20.41
N SER A 81 0.53 26.52 -21.57
CA SER A 81 0.37 25.34 -22.42
C SER A 81 0.89 24.07 -21.75
N ALA A 82 0.35 22.92 -22.15
CA ALA A 82 0.78 21.60 -21.71
C ALA A 82 2.29 21.38 -21.92
N ARG A 83 2.88 22.02 -22.92
CA ARG A 83 4.33 21.98 -23.17
C ARG A 83 5.14 22.59 -22.03
N VAL A 84 4.69 23.72 -21.48
CA VAL A 84 5.35 24.36 -20.32
C VAL A 84 5.05 23.57 -19.04
N LEU A 85 3.79 23.18 -18.87
CA LEU A 85 3.32 22.44 -17.69
C LEU A 85 3.87 21.01 -17.60
N ALA A 86 4.41 20.44 -18.68
CA ALA A 86 5.14 19.17 -18.67
C ALA A 86 6.35 19.17 -17.71
N ALA A 87 6.87 20.34 -17.33
CA ALA A 87 7.89 20.46 -16.28
C ALA A 87 7.43 19.83 -14.94
N TYR A 88 6.12 19.78 -14.68
CA TYR A 88 5.55 19.14 -13.49
C TYR A 88 5.99 17.69 -13.34
N GLN A 89 5.97 16.92 -14.44
CA GLN A 89 6.35 15.51 -14.41
C GLN A 89 7.84 15.33 -14.10
N LYS A 90 8.68 16.27 -14.53
CA LYS A 90 10.11 16.29 -14.17
C LYS A 90 10.30 16.60 -12.69
N ASN A 91 9.57 17.58 -12.17
CA ASN A 91 9.63 17.99 -10.76
C ASN A 91 9.15 16.87 -9.81
N LEU A 92 8.11 16.11 -10.20
CA LEU A 92 7.66 14.93 -9.47
C LEU A 92 8.71 13.82 -9.44
N LYS A 93 9.40 13.58 -10.56
CA LYS A 93 10.47 12.57 -10.64
C LYS A 93 11.67 12.95 -9.77
N GLN A 94 12.05 14.23 -9.75
CA GLN A 94 13.14 14.73 -8.90
C GLN A 94 12.86 14.56 -7.40
N ARG A 95 11.58 14.56 -7.02
CA ARG A 95 11.10 14.36 -5.63
C ARG A 95 10.80 12.91 -5.29
N ASN A 96 11.21 11.97 -6.14
CA ASN A 96 10.96 10.53 -6.00
C ASN A 96 9.50 10.07 -5.98
N VAL A 97 8.51 10.97 -6.09
CA VAL A 97 7.08 10.62 -6.13
C VAL A 97 6.80 9.57 -7.22
N SER A 98 7.26 9.80 -8.45
CA SER A 98 7.04 8.84 -9.54
C SER A 98 7.94 7.59 -9.45
N THR A 99 9.05 7.69 -8.71
CA THR A 99 10.03 6.60 -8.58
C THR A 99 9.50 5.53 -7.64
N ASP A 100 8.97 5.93 -6.49
CA ASP A 100 8.47 5.02 -5.46
C ASP A 100 7.26 4.23 -5.96
N PHE A 101 6.30 4.91 -6.61
CA PHE A 101 5.16 4.23 -7.20
C PHE A 101 5.56 3.23 -8.29
N ARG A 102 6.64 3.51 -9.04
CA ARG A 102 7.17 2.55 -10.03
C ARG A 102 7.81 1.33 -9.38
N ALA A 103 8.54 1.53 -8.28
CA ALA A 103 9.21 0.47 -7.54
C ALA A 103 8.16 -0.49 -6.97
N TYR A 104 7.15 0.02 -6.27
CA TYR A 104 6.12 -0.78 -5.62
C TYR A 104 4.89 -1.08 -6.49
N ARG A 105 5.02 -1.01 -7.83
CA ARG A 105 3.88 -1.17 -8.76
C ARG A 105 3.13 -2.50 -8.66
N HIS A 106 3.76 -3.54 -8.11
CA HIS A 106 3.17 -4.87 -7.95
C HIS A 106 2.58 -5.11 -6.55
N ALA A 107 2.88 -4.25 -5.57
CA ALA A 107 2.44 -4.40 -4.19
C ALA A 107 0.91 -4.35 -4.03
N PRO A 108 0.17 -3.39 -4.61
CA PRO A 108 -1.28 -3.30 -4.38
C PRO A 108 -2.04 -4.58 -4.74
N SER A 109 -1.65 -5.23 -5.85
CA SER A 109 -2.29 -6.46 -6.33
C SER A 109 -2.13 -7.64 -5.36
N PHE A 110 -1.01 -7.69 -4.63
CA PHE A 110 -0.75 -8.72 -3.64
C PHE A 110 -1.38 -8.35 -2.29
N VAL A 111 -1.24 -7.10 -1.88
CA VAL A 111 -1.73 -6.58 -0.59
C VAL A 111 -3.25 -6.72 -0.50
N ASN A 112 -3.96 -6.38 -1.56
CA ASN A 112 -5.43 -6.48 -1.61
C ASN A 112 -5.92 -7.90 -1.95
N GLY A 113 -5.01 -8.87 -2.02
CA GLY A 113 -5.35 -10.26 -2.26
C GLY A 113 -6.04 -10.91 -1.06
N PRO A 114 -7.06 -11.76 -1.26
CA PRO A 114 -7.83 -12.38 -0.17
C PRO A 114 -6.98 -13.27 0.74
N ARG A 115 -5.86 -13.81 0.22
CA ARG A 115 -4.93 -14.64 0.99
C ARG A 115 -4.15 -13.83 2.02
N LEU A 116 -3.63 -12.65 1.64
CA LEU A 116 -2.93 -11.79 2.58
C LEU A 116 -3.89 -11.16 3.59
N GLN A 117 -5.09 -10.77 3.15
CA GLN A 117 -6.05 -10.09 4.03
C GLN A 117 -6.70 -11.02 5.07
N ASN A 118 -6.90 -12.30 4.74
CA ASN A 118 -7.65 -13.21 5.63
C ASN A 118 -6.81 -14.43 6.07
N LEU A 119 -6.25 -15.16 5.12
CA LEU A 119 -5.72 -16.50 5.37
C LEU A 119 -4.35 -16.48 6.08
N TYR A 120 -3.40 -15.66 5.61
CA TYR A 120 -2.06 -15.62 6.20
C TYR A 120 -2.04 -15.07 7.63
N PRO A 121 -2.76 -13.98 7.97
CA PRO A 121 -2.83 -13.51 9.35
C PRO A 121 -3.40 -14.55 10.31
N GLU A 122 -4.46 -15.25 9.89
CA GLU A 122 -5.07 -16.31 10.68
C GLU A 122 -4.11 -17.48 10.89
N MET A 123 -3.42 -17.93 9.83
CA MET A 123 -2.39 -18.96 9.95
C MET A 123 -1.29 -18.53 10.93
N VAL A 124 -0.74 -17.33 10.80
CA VAL A 124 0.31 -16.86 11.72
C VAL A 124 -0.21 -16.81 13.16
N ALA A 125 -1.41 -16.29 13.40
CA ALA A 125 -2.00 -16.21 14.72
C ALA A 125 -2.20 -17.60 15.35
N GLN A 126 -2.76 -18.56 14.60
CA GLN A 126 -2.95 -19.94 15.06
C GLN A 126 -1.61 -20.64 15.33
N GLY A 127 -0.61 -20.41 14.48
CA GLY A 127 0.72 -20.98 14.66
C GLY A 127 1.40 -20.47 15.93
N MET A 128 1.32 -19.17 16.16
CA MET A 128 1.83 -18.54 17.38
C MET A 128 1.08 -19.05 18.61
N GLU A 129 -0.25 -19.19 18.55
CA GLU A 129 -1.03 -19.80 19.63
C GLU A 129 -0.51 -21.20 19.96
N GLN A 130 -0.30 -22.07 18.96
CA GLN A 130 0.20 -23.44 19.21
C GLN A 130 1.63 -23.48 19.76
N ILE A 131 2.48 -22.50 19.43
CA ILE A 131 3.85 -22.43 19.95
C ILE A 131 3.87 -22.02 21.42
N PHE A 132 3.04 -21.03 21.79
CA PHE A 132 3.04 -20.43 23.12
C PHE A 132 2.05 -21.06 24.10
N ARG A 133 1.02 -21.77 23.61
CA ARG A 133 0.05 -22.46 24.47
C ARG A 133 0.74 -23.55 25.28
N VAL A 134 0.46 -23.56 26.58
CA VAL A 134 0.95 -24.56 27.53
C VAL A 134 -0.24 -25.43 27.94
N ASP A 135 -0.35 -26.60 27.34
CA ASP A 135 -1.44 -27.57 27.55
C ASP A 135 -0.94 -28.89 28.19
N GLY A 136 0.32 -28.93 28.62
CA GLY A 136 0.97 -30.11 29.18
C GLY A 136 1.42 -31.13 28.12
N ALA A 137 1.16 -30.89 26.83
CA ALA A 137 1.67 -31.74 25.76
C ALA A 137 3.16 -31.47 25.48
N PRO A 138 3.90 -32.46 24.91
CA PRO A 138 5.28 -32.27 24.51
C PRO A 138 5.43 -31.12 23.50
N LYS A 139 6.37 -30.20 23.76
CA LYS A 139 6.69 -29.12 22.83
C LYS A 139 7.15 -29.69 21.49
N ARG A 140 6.48 -29.31 20.41
CA ARG A 140 6.81 -29.73 19.05
C ARG A 140 7.79 -28.75 18.42
N LYS A 141 8.61 -29.25 17.50
CA LYS A 141 9.46 -28.40 16.65
C LYS A 141 8.59 -27.58 15.69
N ILE A 142 9.07 -26.40 15.33
CA ILE A 142 8.34 -25.43 14.49
C ILE A 142 8.09 -25.96 13.07
N LEU A 143 9.05 -26.68 12.48
CA LEU A 143 8.94 -27.17 11.10
C LEU A 143 7.76 -28.15 10.89
N PRO A 144 7.58 -29.22 11.70
CA PRO A 144 6.40 -30.09 11.61
C PRO A 144 5.06 -29.36 11.80
N LEU A 145 5.06 -28.31 12.64
CA LEU A 145 3.86 -27.51 12.92
C LEU A 145 3.47 -26.67 11.70
N ALA A 146 4.44 -25.94 11.13
CA ALA A 146 4.25 -25.17 9.90
C ALA A 146 3.78 -26.07 8.74
N TYR A 147 4.40 -27.25 8.57
CA TYR A 147 3.99 -28.20 7.55
C TYR A 147 2.54 -28.65 7.70
N ARG A 148 2.11 -28.92 8.93
CA ARG A 148 0.73 -29.33 9.21
C ARG A 148 -0.25 -28.22 8.93
N MET A 149 0.06 -26.99 9.33
CA MET A 149 -0.80 -25.84 9.08
C MET A 149 -0.95 -25.55 7.58
N ILE A 150 0.12 -25.71 6.81
CA ILE A 150 0.07 -25.60 5.34
C ILE A 150 -0.76 -26.74 4.73
N ARG A 151 -0.70 -27.96 5.29
CA ARG A 151 -1.54 -29.09 4.83
C ARG A 151 -3.01 -28.96 5.24
N GLN A 152 -3.29 -28.34 6.38
CA GLN A 152 -4.64 -28.12 6.88
C GLN A 152 -5.29 -26.89 6.23
N SER A 153 -4.49 -25.93 5.77
CA SER A 153 -4.99 -24.83 4.96
C SER A 153 -5.32 -25.32 3.55
N SER A 154 -6.28 -24.66 2.90
CA SER A 154 -6.71 -25.00 1.53
C SER A 154 -5.70 -24.56 0.45
N ILE A 155 -4.45 -24.25 0.83
CA ILE A 155 -3.44 -23.68 -0.07
C ILE A 155 -2.70 -24.81 -0.78
N ARG A 156 -2.74 -24.79 -2.12
CA ARG A 156 -1.93 -25.72 -2.91
C ARG A 156 -0.45 -25.29 -2.87
N PRO A 157 0.53 -26.21 -2.82
CA PRO A 157 1.96 -25.86 -2.77
C PRO A 157 2.40 -24.91 -3.89
N GLY A 158 1.88 -25.07 -5.10
CA GLY A 158 2.17 -24.16 -6.22
C GLY A 158 1.62 -22.74 -6.04
N GLN A 159 0.51 -22.58 -5.30
CA GLN A 159 -0.02 -21.27 -4.96
C GLN A 159 0.84 -20.57 -3.90
N LEU A 160 1.33 -21.32 -2.91
CA LEU A 160 2.25 -20.79 -1.90
C LEU A 160 3.55 -20.28 -2.56
N LEU A 161 4.13 -21.06 -3.47
CA LEU A 161 5.31 -20.63 -4.24
C LEU A 161 5.03 -19.37 -5.06
N ARG A 162 3.85 -19.29 -5.69
CA ARG A 162 3.43 -18.12 -6.46
C ARG A 162 3.31 -16.89 -5.56
N ASP A 163 2.76 -17.03 -4.36
CA ASP A 163 2.60 -15.93 -3.42
C ASP A 163 3.95 -15.45 -2.90
N VAL A 164 4.87 -16.36 -2.57
CA VAL A 164 6.26 -16.01 -2.20
C VAL A 164 6.94 -15.24 -3.34
N TYR A 165 6.78 -15.70 -4.58
CA TYR A 165 7.29 -14.99 -5.75
C TYR A 165 6.66 -13.60 -5.91
N GLN A 166 5.34 -13.47 -5.69
CA GLN A 166 4.65 -12.17 -5.76
C GLN A 166 5.12 -11.20 -4.69
N VAL A 167 5.35 -11.67 -3.46
CA VAL A 167 5.97 -10.87 -2.38
C VAL A 167 7.36 -10.42 -2.79
N ALA A 168 8.21 -11.35 -3.25
CA ALA A 168 9.57 -11.03 -3.66
C ALA A 168 9.58 -9.98 -4.79
N ARG A 169 8.74 -10.14 -5.81
CA ARG A 169 8.59 -9.19 -6.91
C ARG A 169 7.92 -7.86 -6.50
N ALA A 170 7.25 -7.81 -5.35
CA ALA A 170 6.60 -6.60 -4.87
C ALA A 170 7.52 -5.76 -3.98
N TYR A 171 8.42 -6.40 -3.23
CA TYR A 171 9.19 -5.73 -2.16
C TYR A 171 10.71 -5.93 -2.25
N LEU A 172 11.21 -6.91 -3.02
CA LEU A 172 12.66 -7.20 -3.11
C LEU A 172 13.29 -6.71 -4.41
N TRP A 173 12.61 -6.84 -5.56
CA TRP A 173 13.14 -6.45 -6.88
C TRP A 173 12.09 -5.97 -7.88
#